data_AF-A0A3C8CF68-F1
#
_entry.id   AF-A0A3C8CF68-F1
#
_cell.length_a   1.000
_cell.length_b   1.000
_cell.length_c   1.000
_cell.angle_alpha   90.00
_cell.angle_beta   90.00
_cell.angle_gamma   90.00
#
_symmetry.space_group_name_H-M   'P 1'
#
loop_
_entity.id
_entity.type
_entity.pdbx_description
1 polymer ?
#
loop_
_entity_poly.entity_id
_entity_poly.type
_entity_poly.pdbx_seq_one_letter_code
_entity_poly.pdbx_strand_id
1 'polypeptide(L)'
;MVFFAKLHPLIVHFPMGLLTSGVVFEIYGSLRKDEVVETAGRFNIRLGFLCLFPVLIVGFLGMISLENTEKFRDFLATHLKFAFTTAGVFISAMLVSRYLRKPWGRVLYFLIIATGLLCVLTTGYFGGELVHRFEVSTH
;
A
#
# COMPACT_ATOMS: atom_id res chain seq x y z
N MET A 1 14.92 -17.14 12.15
CA MET A 1 15.39 -17.01 10.74
C MET A 1 14.84 -15.71 10.18
N VAL A 2 15.70 -14.69 10.03
CA VAL A 2 15.35 -13.30 9.61
C VAL A 2 15.00 -13.19 8.11
N PHE A 3 14.83 -14.33 7.43
CA PHE A 3 14.60 -14.42 5.98
C PHE A 3 13.41 -13.59 5.51
N PHE A 4 12.25 -13.71 6.17
CA PHE A 4 11.06 -12.97 5.78
C PHE A 4 11.19 -11.47 6.03
N ALA A 5 11.94 -11.07 7.06
CA ALA A 5 12.24 -9.66 7.29
C ALA A 5 13.16 -9.08 6.20
N LYS A 6 14.07 -9.88 5.62
CA LYS A 6 14.88 -9.51 4.45
C LYS A 6 14.08 -9.51 3.14
N LEU A 7 13.15 -10.45 3.01
CA LEU A 7 12.32 -10.58 1.82
C LEU A 7 11.25 -9.47 1.73
N HIS A 8 10.68 -9.03 2.85
CA HIS A 8 9.59 -8.05 2.87
C HIS A 8 9.95 -6.72 2.15
N PRO A 9 11.08 -6.04 2.46
CA PRO A 9 11.50 -4.84 1.75
C PRO A 9 11.74 -5.05 0.26
N LEU A 10 12.18 -6.25 -0.16
CA LEU A 10 12.37 -6.56 -1.58
C LEU A 10 11.04 -6.56 -2.34
N ILE A 11 10.02 -7.20 -1.79
CA ILE A 11 8.76 -7.43 -2.51
C ILE A 11 7.74 -6.30 -2.34
N VAL A 12 7.86 -5.45 -1.32
CA VAL A 12 6.90 -4.36 -1.06
C VAL A 12 6.94 -3.25 -2.12
N HIS A 13 8.08 -3.08 -2.81
CA HIS A 13 8.27 -2.02 -3.80
C HIS A 13 7.33 -2.18 -5.01
N PHE A 14 7.02 -3.42 -5.38
CA PHE A 14 6.15 -3.71 -6.53
C PHE A 14 4.69 -3.24 -6.30
N PRO A 15 3.96 -3.70 -5.26
CA PRO A 15 2.62 -3.18 -4.99
C PRO A 15 2.64 -1.69 -4.63
N MET A 16 3.68 -1.17 -3.95
CA MET A 16 3.82 0.27 -3.70
C MET A 16 3.84 1.07 -5.01
N GLY A 17 4.66 0.66 -5.97
CA GLY A 17 4.75 1.30 -7.28
C GLY A 17 3.45 1.19 -8.07
N LEU A 18 2.81 0.01 -8.05
CA LEU A 18 1.52 -0.21 -8.72
C LEU A 18 0.40 0.64 -8.12
N LEU A 19 0.24 0.66 -6.80
CA LEU A 19 -0.80 1.46 -6.15
C LEU A 19 -0.54 2.96 -6.37
N THR A 20 0.72 3.41 -6.22
CA THR A 20 1.08 4.82 -6.40
C THR A 20 0.83 5.28 -7.85
N SER A 21 1.42 4.58 -8.83
CA SER A 21 1.21 4.90 -10.25
C SER A 21 -0.24 4.71 -10.67
N GLY A 22 -0.93 3.71 -10.11
CA GLY A 22 -2.33 3.43 -10.40
C GLY A 22 -3.24 4.58 -10.02
N VAL A 23 -3.08 5.13 -8.81
CA VAL A 23 -3.83 6.30 -8.36
C VAL A 23 -3.52 7.52 -9.21
N VAL A 24 -2.24 7.79 -9.48
CA VAL A 24 -1.81 8.94 -10.31
C VAL A 24 -2.41 8.85 -11.71
N PHE A 25 -2.29 7.70 -12.38
CA PHE A 25 -2.81 7.49 -13.72
C PHE A 25 -4.32 7.52 -13.78
N GLU A 26 -5.03 6.92 -12.81
CA GLU A 26 -6.49 6.94 -12.82
C GLU A 26 -7.05 8.35 -12.60
N ILE A 27 -6.47 9.12 -11.67
CA ILE A 27 -6.85 10.53 -11.47
C ILE A 27 -6.51 11.37 -12.70
N TYR A 28 -5.28 11.26 -13.22
CA TYR A 28 -4.85 12.02 -14.40
C TYR A 28 -5.72 11.70 -15.62
N GLY A 29 -5.93 10.41 -15.91
CA GLY A 29 -6.74 9.96 -17.04
C GLY A 29 -8.18 10.45 -16.94
N SER A 30 -8.78 10.40 -15.75
CA SER A 30 -10.11 10.95 -15.49
C SER A 30 -10.17 12.47 -15.74
N LEU A 31 -9.21 13.24 -15.23
CA LEU A 31 -9.16 14.70 -15.41
C LEU A 31 -8.91 15.12 -16.86
N ARG A 32 -8.08 14.37 -17.58
CA ARG A 32 -7.74 14.63 -18.99
C ARG A 32 -8.70 13.98 -19.98
N LYS A 33 -9.65 13.17 -19.49
CA LYS A 33 -10.54 12.33 -20.30
C LYS A 33 -9.75 11.40 -21.23
N ASP A 34 -8.61 10.91 -20.75
CA ASP A 34 -7.76 9.94 -21.43
C ASP A 34 -8.11 8.54 -20.91
N GLU A 35 -8.90 7.81 -21.69
CA GLU A 35 -9.41 6.48 -21.32
C GLU A 35 -8.31 5.43 -21.21
N VAL A 36 -7.21 5.57 -21.97
CA VAL A 36 -6.08 4.63 -21.95
C VAL A 36 -5.34 4.77 -20.63
N VAL A 37 -5.01 5.99 -20.24
CA VAL A 37 -4.31 6.25 -18.97
C VAL A 37 -5.21 5.93 -17.78
N GLU A 38 -6.50 6.26 -17.85
CA GLU A 38 -7.45 5.90 -16.78
C GLU A 38 -7.58 4.38 -16.60
N THR A 39 -7.59 3.63 -17.71
CA THR A 39 -7.66 2.15 -17.68
C THR A 39 -6.38 1.53 -17.16
N ALA A 40 -5.21 2.05 -17.54
CA ALA A 40 -3.93 1.63 -16.98
C ALA A 40 -3.89 1.88 -15.46
N GLY A 41 -4.39 3.03 -15.00
CA GLY A 41 -4.52 3.35 -13.58
C GLY A 41 -5.35 2.33 -12.82
N ARG A 42 -6.57 2.06 -13.31
CA ARG A 42 -7.46 1.03 -12.73
C ARG A 42 -6.82 -0.35 -12.66
N PHE A 43 -6.12 -0.74 -13.73
CA PHE A 43 -5.44 -2.03 -13.78
C PHE A 43 -4.35 -2.11 -12.70
N ASN A 44 -3.50 -1.08 -12.60
CA ASN A 44 -2.43 -1.01 -11.61
C ASN A 44 -2.97 -1.03 -10.18
N ILE A 45 -4.06 -0.30 -9.87
CA ILE A 45 -4.67 -0.36 -8.54
C ILE A 45 -5.14 -1.78 -8.20
N ARG A 46 -5.83 -2.46 -9.13
CA ARG A 46 -6.32 -3.82 -8.89
C ARG A 46 -5.19 -4.83 -8.73
N LEU A 47 -4.16 -4.74 -9.57
CA LEU A 47 -3.00 -5.63 -9.48
C LEU A 47 -2.21 -5.36 -8.20
N GLY A 48 -1.96 -4.09 -7.86
CA GLY A 48 -1.30 -3.69 -6.63
C GLY A 48 -2.06 -4.14 -5.38
N PHE A 49 -3.39 -4.06 -5.41
CA PHE A 49 -4.27 -4.57 -4.35
C PHE A 49 -4.15 -6.09 -4.19
N LEU A 50 -4.04 -6.86 -5.27
CA LEU A 50 -3.79 -8.30 -5.17
C LEU A 50 -2.38 -8.60 -4.63
N CYS A 51 -1.37 -7.85 -5.07
CA CYS A 51 0.00 -8.00 -4.61
C CYS A 51 0.22 -7.53 -3.16
N LEU A 52 -0.69 -6.75 -2.58
CA LEU A 52 -0.64 -6.36 -1.16
C LEU A 52 -0.71 -7.59 -0.23
N PHE A 53 -1.56 -8.57 -0.52
CA PHE A 53 -1.76 -9.73 0.36
C PHE A 53 -0.49 -10.56 0.64
N PRO A 54 0.27 -11.00 -0.38
CA PRO A 54 1.52 -11.72 -0.11
C PRO A 54 2.54 -10.86 0.64
N VAL A 55 2.58 -9.54 0.39
CA VAL A 55 3.47 -8.63 1.13
C VAL A 55 3.08 -8.50 2.60
N LEU A 56 1.79 -8.43 2.90
CA LEU A 56 1.29 -8.43 4.29
C LEU A 56 1.66 -9.73 5.01
N ILE A 57 1.51 -10.88 4.35
CA ILE A 57 1.87 -12.18 4.92
C ILE A 57 3.38 -12.23 5.22
N VAL A 58 4.21 -11.89 4.23
CA VAL A 58 5.67 -11.90 4.39
C VAL A 58 6.13 -10.87 5.43
N GLY A 59 5.49 -9.69 5.50
CA GLY A 59 5.79 -8.68 6.52
C GLY A 59 5.43 -9.16 7.94
N PHE A 60 4.29 -9.83 8.09
CA PHE A 60 3.88 -10.42 9.37
C PHE A 60 4.81 -11.55 9.81
N LEU A 61 5.18 -12.45 8.91
CA LEU A 61 6.19 -13.50 9.18
C LEU A 61 7.55 -12.89 9.54
N GLY A 62 7.94 -11.82 8.84
CA GLY A 62 9.14 -11.04 9.14
C GLY A 62 9.11 -10.49 10.56
N MET A 63 8.01 -9.86 10.96
CA MET A 63 7.83 -9.28 12.29
C MET A 63 7.97 -10.32 13.41
N ILE A 64 7.32 -11.47 13.29
CA ILE A 64 7.39 -12.54 14.32
C ILE A 64 8.82 -13.10 14.43
N SER A 65 9.62 -12.99 13.37
CA SER A 65 11.01 -13.43 13.37
C SER A 65 12.00 -12.42 13.97
N LEU A 66 11.55 -11.20 14.32
CA LEU A 66 12.41 -10.17 14.91
C LEU A 66 12.54 -10.37 16.42
N GLU A 67 13.78 -10.32 16.89
CA GLU A 67 14.10 -10.28 18.31
C GLU A 67 14.29 -8.82 18.76
N ASN A 68 13.98 -8.53 20.03
CA ASN A 68 14.30 -7.26 20.69
C ASN A 68 13.75 -5.99 19.99
N THR A 69 12.43 -5.97 19.76
CA THR A 69 11.73 -4.88 19.03
C THR A 69 11.51 -3.60 19.85
N GLU A 70 11.91 -3.55 21.12
CA GLU A 70 11.64 -2.39 22.00
C GLU A 70 12.19 -1.07 21.46
N LYS A 71 13.40 -1.10 20.86
CA LYS A 71 14.09 0.09 20.33
C LYS A 71 13.31 0.82 19.22
N PHE A 72 12.48 0.09 18.48
CA PHE A 72 11.75 0.61 17.32
C PHE A 72 10.25 0.30 17.37
N ARG A 73 9.74 -0.09 18.55
CA ARG A 73 8.37 -0.56 18.75
C ARG A 73 7.32 0.43 18.25
N ASP A 74 7.53 1.72 18.52
CA ASP A 74 6.58 2.77 18.13
C ASP A 74 6.55 2.98 16.61
N PHE A 75 7.71 2.89 15.95
CA PHE A 75 7.82 2.94 14.49
C PHE A 75 7.19 1.71 13.84
N LEU A 76 7.44 0.52 14.38
CA LEU A 76 6.85 -0.73 13.91
C LEU A 76 5.32 -0.71 14.07
N ALA A 77 4.83 -0.28 15.23
CA ALA A 77 3.39 -0.16 15.47
C ALA A 77 2.74 0.85 14.53
N THR A 78 3.40 1.98 14.26
CA THR A 78 2.90 3.00 13.33
C THR A 78 2.91 2.50 11.89
N HIS A 79 3.98 1.84 11.46
CA HIS A 79 4.06 1.18 10.15
C HIS A 79 2.91 0.18 9.97
N LEU A 80 2.65 -0.67 10.97
CA LEU A 80 1.57 -1.65 10.92
C LEU A 80 0.18 -1.00 10.86
N LYS A 81 -0.06 0.02 11.67
CA LYS A 81 -1.32 0.79 11.61
C LYS A 81 -1.56 1.28 10.19
N PHE A 82 -0.58 1.96 9.58
CA PHE A 82 -0.71 2.44 8.22
C PHE A 82 -0.81 1.30 7.19
N ALA A 83 -0.11 0.18 7.36
CA ALA A 83 -0.23 -0.97 6.46
C ALA A 83 -1.66 -1.54 6.44
N PHE A 84 -2.28 -1.73 7.62
CA PHE A 84 -3.66 -2.18 7.72
C PHE A 84 -4.67 -1.12 7.26
N THR A 85 -4.42 0.16 7.55
CA THR A 85 -5.24 1.26 7.02
C THR A 85 -5.19 1.31 5.50
N THR A 86 -4.00 1.20 4.89
CA THR A 86 -3.83 1.12 3.44
C THR A 86 -4.63 -0.04 2.85
N ALA A 87 -4.51 -1.24 3.42
CA ALA A 87 -5.29 -2.39 3.00
C ALA A 87 -6.80 -2.11 3.08
N GLY A 88 -7.28 -1.60 4.22
CA GLY A 88 -8.69 -1.27 4.43
C GLY A 88 -9.20 -0.23 3.43
N VAL A 89 -8.44 0.83 3.18
CA VAL A 89 -8.79 1.89 2.23
C VAL A 89 -8.92 1.34 0.80
N PHE A 90 -7.98 0.51 0.34
CA PHE A 90 -8.09 -0.10 -0.99
C PHE A 90 -9.19 -1.17 -1.08
N ILE A 91 -9.47 -1.92 0.00
CA ILE A 91 -10.67 -2.79 0.07
C ILE A 91 -11.93 -1.93 -0.10
N SER A 92 -12.05 -0.82 0.63
CA SER A 92 -13.18 0.11 0.50
C SER A 92 -13.28 0.68 -0.91
N ALA A 93 -12.16 1.02 -1.56
CA ALA A 93 -12.15 1.48 -2.95
C ALA A 93 -12.73 0.40 -3.89
N MET A 94 -12.33 -0.87 -3.72
CA MET A 94 -12.84 -1.98 -4.52
C MET A 94 -14.34 -2.20 -4.29
N LEU A 95 -14.81 -2.12 -3.03
CA LEU A 95 -16.23 -2.24 -2.68
C LEU A 95 -17.06 -1.09 -3.28
N VAL A 96 -16.60 0.15 -3.13
CA VAL A 96 -17.29 1.33 -3.69
C VAL A 96 -17.34 1.24 -5.21
N SER A 97 -16.23 0.90 -5.87
CA SER A 97 -16.19 0.70 -7.33
C SER A 97 -17.16 -0.39 -7.79
N ARG A 98 -17.32 -1.47 -7.02
CA ARG A 98 -18.18 -2.60 -7.37
C ARG A 98 -19.67 -2.33 -7.14
N TYR A 99 -20.02 -1.80 -5.97
CA TYR A 99 -21.42 -1.75 -5.49
C TYR A 99 -22.07 -0.37 -5.67
N LEU A 100 -21.29 0.70 -5.83
CA LEU A 100 -21.80 2.06 -5.79
C LEU A 100 -21.67 2.79 -7.12
N ARG A 101 -22.43 2.34 -8.13
CA ARG A 101 -22.39 2.86 -9.51
C ARG A 101 -23.07 4.22 -9.73
N LYS A 102 -23.38 4.95 -8.66
CA LYS A 102 -24.00 6.28 -8.72
C LYS A 102 -22.92 7.37 -8.97
N PRO A 103 -23.27 8.55 -9.53
CA PRO A 103 -22.29 9.61 -9.79
C PRO A 103 -21.51 10.05 -8.54
N TRP A 104 -22.17 10.11 -7.38
CA TRP A 104 -21.50 10.39 -6.10
C TRP A 104 -20.56 9.25 -5.66
N GLY A 105 -20.83 8.01 -6.06
CA GLY A 105 -19.96 6.86 -5.81
C GLY A 105 -18.64 6.97 -6.55
N ARG A 106 -18.63 7.58 -7.75
CA ARG A 106 -17.39 7.89 -8.47
C ARG A 106 -16.54 8.92 -7.73
N VAL A 107 -17.17 9.98 -7.20
CA VAL A 107 -16.46 11.00 -6.39
C VAL A 107 -15.90 10.37 -5.13
N LEU A 108 -16.71 9.59 -4.41
CA LEU A 108 -16.27 8.86 -3.21
C LEU A 108 -15.10 7.92 -3.52
N TYR A 109 -15.17 7.17 -4.61
CA TYR A 109 -14.06 6.31 -5.06
C TYR A 109 -12.76 7.10 -5.24
N PHE A 110 -12.81 8.23 -5.95
CA PHE A 110 -11.63 9.07 -6.17
C PHE A 110 -11.04 9.62 -4.85
N LEU A 111 -11.90 10.02 -3.90
CA LEU A 111 -11.47 10.45 -2.57
C LEU A 111 -10.80 9.31 -1.78
N ILE A 112 -11.35 8.09 -1.87
CA ILE A 112 -10.79 6.91 -1.21
C ILE A 112 -9.42 6.57 -1.80
N ILE A 113 -9.27 6.50 -3.12
CA ILE A 113 -7.96 6.15 -3.72
C ILE A 113 -6.91 7.25 -3.49
N ALA A 114 -7.31 8.53 -3.45
CA ALA A 114 -6.41 9.63 -3.09
C ALA A 114 -5.95 9.53 -1.63
N THR A 115 -6.86 9.17 -0.71
CA THR A 115 -6.51 8.85 0.67
C THR A 115 -5.58 7.63 0.73
N GLY A 116 -5.85 6.61 -0.10
CA GLY A 116 -5.03 5.41 -0.22
C GLY A 116 -3.61 5.72 -0.66
N LEU A 117 -3.41 6.66 -1.60
CA LEU A 117 -2.09 7.13 -2.00
C LEU A 117 -1.33 7.74 -0.81
N LEU A 118 -1.97 8.59 -0.01
CA LEU A 118 -1.34 9.15 1.19
C LEU A 118 -0.95 8.04 2.17
N CYS A 119 -1.83 7.07 2.40
CA CYS A 119 -1.54 5.93 3.28
C CYS A 119 -0.37 5.08 2.76
N VAL A 120 -0.30 4.80 1.46
CA VAL A 120 0.81 4.07 0.82
C VAL A 120 2.13 4.78 1.07
N LEU A 121 2.18 6.09 0.81
CA LEU A 121 3.40 6.89 1.01
C LEU A 121 3.83 6.95 2.48
N THR A 122 2.89 7.08 3.41
CA THR A 122 3.21 7.06 4.85
C THR A 122 3.65 5.68 5.32
N THR A 123 3.01 4.59 4.87
CA THR A 123 3.47 3.22 5.13
C THR A 123 4.91 3.04 4.65
N GLY A 124 5.21 3.51 3.44
CA GLY A 124 6.55 3.47 2.84
C GLY A 124 7.58 4.25 3.64
N TYR A 125 7.25 5.45 4.12
CA TYR A 125 8.13 6.26 4.98
C TYR A 125 8.51 5.52 6.26
N PHE A 126 7.53 5.02 7.02
CA PHE A 126 7.82 4.29 8.26
C PHE A 126 8.52 2.95 8.00
N GLY A 127 8.22 2.28 6.89
CA GLY A 127 8.94 1.07 6.46
C GLY A 127 10.41 1.36 6.14
N GLY A 128 10.67 2.47 5.46
CA GLY A 128 12.02 2.95 5.17
C GLY A 128 12.80 3.29 6.43
N GLU A 129 12.19 3.98 7.41
CA GLU A 129 12.82 4.25 8.70
C GLU A 129 13.21 2.97 9.45
N LEU A 130 12.36 1.93 9.43
CA LEU A 130 12.68 0.63 10.02
C LEU A 130 13.94 0.01 9.40
N VAL A 131 14.06 0.05 8.07
CA VAL A 131 15.21 -0.54 7.35
C VAL A 131 16.47 0.31 7.50
N HIS A 132 16.37 1.64 7.31
CA HIS A 132 17.55 2.51 7.21
C HIS A 132 18.04 3.06 8.54
N ARG A 133 17.14 3.40 9.47
CA ARG A 133 17.51 3.98 10.76
C ARG A 133 17.70 2.93 11.85
N PHE A 134 16.85 1.91 11.83
CA PHE A 134 16.87 0.84 12.83
C PHE A 134 17.51 -0.45 12.32
N GLU A 135 17.99 -0.46 11.07
CA GLU A 135 18.73 -1.59 10.48
C GLU A 135 17.94 -2.91 10.48
N VAL A 136 16.60 -2.82 10.59
CA VAL A 136 15.71 -3.98 10.55
C VAL A 136 15.92 -4.64 9.20
N SER A 137 16.26 -5.93 9.21
CA SER A 137 16.62 -6.77 8.05
C SER A 137 18.04 -6.66 7.49
N THR A 138 18.95 -5.88 8.08
CA THR A 138 20.32 -5.78 7.57
C THR A 138 21.29 -6.80 8.18
N HIS A 139 21.01 -7.29 9.40
CA HIS A 139 21.79 -8.31 10.10
C HIS A 139 21.11 -9.68 10.03
#